data_AF-A0A2Z6R745-F1
#
_entry.id   AF-A0A2Z6R745-F1
#
_cell.length_a   1.000
_cell.length_b   1.000
_cell.length_c   1.000
_cell.angle_alpha   90.00
_cell.angle_beta   90.00
_cell.angle_gamma   90.00
#
_symmetry.space_group_name_H-M   'P 1'
#
loop_
_entity.id
_entity.type
_entity.pdbx_description
1 polymer ?
#
loop_
_entity_poly.entity_id
_entity_poly.type
_entity_poly.pdbx_seq_one_letter_code
_entity_poly.pdbx_strand_id
1 'polypeptide(L)'
;MYKRVKAARTARAVRAANPYLQYRKYTIDRNNKRKMTDHSKITAPEWGNMNDSDKRIFIQATAKEALEKEAAFGGNNRTTKSYEQCGNYGFVIECLVNPNKEEIMFEKYTQNTDYHE
;
A
#
# COMPACT_ATOMS: atom_id res chain seq x y z
N MET A 1 9.19 33.72 25.85
CA MET A 1 8.04 33.46 24.96
C MET A 1 8.40 32.28 24.05
N TYR A 2 8.00 31.06 24.42
CA TYR A 2 8.41 29.86 23.67
C TYR A 2 7.56 29.73 22.39
N LYS A 3 8.21 29.80 21.22
CA LYS A 3 7.56 29.53 19.94
C LYS A 3 7.24 28.04 19.85
N ARG A 4 5.95 27.69 19.73
CA ARG A 4 5.52 26.34 19.37
C ARG A 4 6.01 26.04 17.96
N VAL A 5 7.08 25.25 17.85
CA VAL A 5 7.47 24.64 16.58
C VAL A 5 6.38 23.63 16.25
N LYS A 6 5.51 23.95 15.27
CA LYS A 6 4.62 22.95 14.69
C LYS A 6 5.53 21.90 14.07
N ALA A 7 5.54 20.69 14.63
CA ALA A 7 6.12 19.53 13.96
C ALA A 7 5.55 19.52 12.54
N ALA A 8 6.42 19.75 11.54
CA ALA A 8 6.05 19.56 10.16
C ALA A 8 5.51 18.14 10.07
N ARG A 9 4.26 17.97 9.64
CA ARG A 9 3.71 16.65 9.30
C ARG A 9 4.46 16.15 8.06
N THR A 10 5.71 15.73 8.23
CA THR A 10 6.50 14.99 7.24
C THR A 10 6.01 13.55 7.23
N ALA A 11 4.78 13.41 6.74
CA ALA A 11 4.18 12.22 6.20
C ALA A 11 2.81 12.70 5.74
N ARG A 12 2.71 13.17 4.49
CA ARG A 12 1.42 13.31 3.83
C ARG A 12 0.92 11.88 3.68
N ALA A 13 0.29 11.34 4.74
CA ALA A 13 -0.33 10.03 4.72
C ALA A 13 -1.15 9.97 3.44
N VAL A 14 -0.72 9.11 2.51
CA VAL A 14 -1.33 8.99 1.19
C VAL A 14 -2.73 8.47 1.48
N ARG A 15 -3.70 9.38 1.55
CA ARG A 15 -5.05 9.03 1.99
C ARG A 15 -5.55 7.92 1.08
N ALA A 16 -5.88 6.78 1.70
CA ALA A 16 -6.57 5.67 1.04
C ALA A 16 -7.76 6.22 0.23
N ALA A 17 -7.93 5.77 -1.02
CA ALA A 17 -9.05 6.20 -1.84
C ALA A 17 -10.35 5.71 -1.20
N ASN A 18 -11.35 6.57 -1.03
CA ASN A 18 -12.64 6.21 -0.42
C ASN A 18 -13.21 4.91 -1.06
N PRO A 19 -13.73 3.93 -0.28
CA PRO A 19 -14.33 2.69 -0.82
C PRO A 19 -15.36 2.92 -1.92
N TYR A 20 -16.13 4.01 -1.83
CA TYR A 20 -17.06 4.40 -2.89
C TYR A 20 -16.36 4.68 -4.23
N LEU A 21 -15.16 5.25 -4.22
CA LEU A 21 -14.39 5.48 -5.46
C LEU A 21 -13.95 4.16 -6.11
N GLN A 22 -13.69 3.12 -5.31
CA GLN A 22 -13.41 1.79 -5.84
C GLN A 22 -14.66 1.18 -6.48
N TYR A 23 -15.81 1.27 -5.82
CA TYR A 23 -17.09 0.87 -6.39
C TYR A 23 -17.43 1.62 -7.68
N ARG A 24 -17.28 2.94 -7.66
CA ARG A 24 -17.55 3.80 -8.82
C ARG A 24 -16.65 3.46 -10.00
N LYS A 25 -15.38 3.12 -9.75
CA LYS A 25 -14.42 2.68 -10.78
C LYS A 25 -14.78 1.30 -11.34
N TYR A 26 -15.21 0.39 -10.48
CA TYR A 26 -15.64 -0.96 -10.86
C TYR A 26 -16.87 -0.95 -11.78
N THR A 27 -17.79 -0.02 -11.55
CA THR A 27 -19.04 0.13 -12.32
C THR A 27 -18.91 0.93 -13.61
N ILE A 28 -17.69 1.38 -13.98
CA ILE A 28 -17.48 2.10 -15.25
C ILE A 28 -17.65 1.14 -16.41
N ASP A 29 -18.68 1.36 -17.21
CA ASP A 29 -18.81 0.72 -18.51
C ASP A 29 -17.77 1.28 -19.48
N ARG A 30 -16.90 0.41 -20.01
CA ARG A 30 -15.85 0.79 -20.96
C ARG A 30 -16.42 1.13 -22.34
N ASN A 31 -17.59 0.59 -22.67
CA ASN A 31 -18.26 0.78 -23.96
C ASN A 31 -19.10 2.07 -23.97
N ASN A 32 -19.63 2.48 -22.81
CA ASN A 32 -20.41 3.69 -22.65
C ASN A 32 -19.72 4.68 -21.69
N LYS A 33 -18.79 5.47 -22.24
CA LYS A 33 -18.05 6.48 -21.47
C LYS A 33 -18.96 7.66 -21.11
N ARG A 34 -19.49 7.63 -19.88
CA ARG A 34 -20.26 8.75 -19.29
C ARG A 34 -19.35 9.78 -18.63
N LYS A 35 -19.82 11.03 -18.54
CA LYS A 35 -19.17 12.04 -17.70
C LYS A 35 -19.19 11.60 -16.24
N MET A 36 -18.12 11.93 -15.51
CA MET A 36 -17.95 11.47 -14.13
C MET A 36 -19.06 11.94 -13.18
N THR A 37 -19.61 13.12 -13.44
CA THR A 37 -20.74 13.69 -12.69
C THR A 37 -21.99 12.84 -12.85
N ASP A 38 -22.30 12.42 -14.07
CA ASP A 38 -23.51 11.67 -14.38
C ASP A 38 -23.39 10.22 -13.90
N HIS A 39 -22.19 9.63 -14.02
CA HIS A 39 -21.89 8.33 -13.45
C HIS A 39 -22.04 8.33 -11.92
N SER A 40 -21.61 9.40 -11.24
CA SER A 40 -21.76 9.54 -9.79
C SER A 40 -23.22 9.68 -9.35
N LYS A 41 -24.09 10.30 -10.15
CA LYS A 41 -25.53 10.40 -9.85
C LYS A 41 -26.23 9.04 -9.84
N ILE A 42 -25.76 8.11 -10.66
CA ILE A 42 -26.31 6.76 -10.77
C ILE A 42 -25.74 5.86 -9.67
N THR A 43 -24.43 5.90 -9.49
CA THR A 43 -23.73 4.99 -8.57
C THR A 43 -23.83 5.38 -7.10
N ALA A 44 -24.07 6.66 -6.76
CA ALA A 44 -24.19 7.08 -5.36
C ALA A 44 -25.43 6.50 -4.67
N PRO A 45 -26.64 6.53 -5.25
CA PRO A 45 -27.82 5.85 -4.69
C PRO A 45 -27.64 4.33 -4.58
N GLU A 46 -27.07 3.69 -5.61
CA GLU A 46 -26.79 2.24 -5.59
C GLU A 46 -25.85 1.87 -4.44
N TRP A 47 -24.78 2.64 -4.26
CA TRP A 47 -23.87 2.47 -3.12
C TRP A 47 -24.58 2.68 -1.78
N GLY A 48 -25.48 3.67 -1.68
CA GLY A 48 -26.28 3.89 -0.49
C GLY A 48 -27.11 2.67 -0.12
N ASN A 49 -27.78 2.07 -1.10
CA ASN A 49 -28.67 0.92 -0.94
C ASN A 49 -27.95 -0.44 -0.85
N MET A 50 -26.64 -0.48 -1.15
CA MET A 50 -25.85 -1.71 -1.12
C MET A 50 -25.65 -2.21 0.32
N ASN A 51 -25.70 -3.53 0.50
CA ASN A 51 -25.48 -4.17 1.79
C ASN A 51 -24.03 -4.00 2.26
N ASP A 52 -23.84 -4.01 3.58
CA ASP A 52 -22.50 -3.90 4.18
C ASP A 52 -21.58 -5.05 3.77
N SER A 53 -22.13 -6.25 3.54
CA SER A 53 -21.37 -7.40 3.02
C SER A 53 -20.70 -7.09 1.68
N ASP A 54 -21.41 -6.42 0.79
CA ASP A 54 -20.96 -6.16 -0.56
C ASP A 54 -20.01 -4.95 -0.58
N LYS A 55 -20.27 -3.98 0.29
CA LYS A 55 -19.37 -2.83 0.55
C LYS A 55 -18.01 -3.28 1.06
N ARG A 56 -17.92 -4.38 1.84
CA ARG A 56 -16.65 -4.89 2.39
C ARG A 56 -15.62 -5.19 1.31
N ILE A 57 -16.02 -5.68 0.14
CA ILE A 57 -15.11 -5.97 -0.96
C ILE A 57 -14.37 -4.70 -1.38
N PHE A 58 -15.09 -3.58 -1.50
CA PHE A 58 -14.50 -2.30 -1.87
C PHE A 58 -13.72 -1.64 -0.74
N ILE A 59 -14.13 -1.85 0.52
CA ILE A 59 -13.35 -1.41 1.70
C ILE A 59 -12.00 -2.12 1.75
N GLN A 60 -11.99 -3.44 1.54
CA GLN A 60 -10.75 -4.22 1.51
C GLN A 60 -9.87 -3.82 0.33
N ALA A 61 -10.44 -3.62 -0.86
CA ALA A 61 -9.70 -3.13 -2.01
C ALA A 61 -9.06 -1.75 -1.76
N THR A 62 -9.78 -0.85 -1.09
CA THR A 62 -9.25 0.46 -0.65
C THR A 62 -8.09 0.31 0.33
N ALA A 63 -8.23 -0.57 1.32
CA ALA A 63 -7.19 -0.80 2.32
C ALA A 63 -5.92 -1.37 1.66
N LYS A 64 -6.09 -2.34 0.74
CA LYS A 64 -5.01 -2.89 -0.08
C LYS A 64 -4.28 -1.82 -0.88
N GLU A 65 -5.01 -0.97 -1.62
CA GLU A 65 -4.40 0.09 -2.42
C GLU A 65 -3.62 1.10 -1.55
N ALA A 66 -4.13 1.41 -0.35
CA ALA A 66 -3.45 2.30 0.58
C ALA A 66 -2.10 1.74 1.03
N LEU A 67 -2.08 0.46 1.38
CA LEU A 67 -0.89 -0.25 1.82
C LEU A 67 0.12 -0.45 0.67
N GLU A 68 -0.34 -0.75 -0.54
CA GLU A 68 0.51 -0.82 -1.74
C GLU A 68 1.17 0.53 -2.02
N LYS A 69 0.43 1.63 -1.91
CA LYS A 69 1.00 2.99 -2.05
C LYS A 69 2.00 3.31 -0.96
N GLU A 70 1.73 2.90 0.28
CA GLU A 70 2.66 3.07 1.40
C GLU A 70 3.94 2.26 1.20
N ALA A 71 3.83 1.00 0.76
CA ALA A 71 4.98 0.16 0.42
C ALA A 71 5.82 0.78 -0.71
N ALA A 72 5.18 1.31 -1.76
CA ALA A 72 5.86 1.99 -2.86
C ALA A 72 6.53 3.32 -2.43
N PHE A 73 5.99 4.02 -1.42
CA PHE A 73 6.48 5.34 -1.00
C PHE A 73 7.72 5.29 -0.09
N GLY A 74 8.21 4.10 0.27
CA GLY A 74 9.24 3.92 1.29
C GLY A 74 10.56 3.32 0.81
N GLY A 75 10.84 3.29 -0.50
CA GLY A 75 12.07 2.74 -1.04
C GLY A 75 13.29 3.61 -0.73
N ASN A 76 13.84 3.51 0.48
CA ASN A 76 15.27 3.74 0.66
C ASN A 76 15.94 2.47 0.13
N ASN A 77 16.92 2.56 -0.79
CA ASN A 77 17.62 1.44 -1.44
C ASN A 77 18.24 0.35 -0.52
N ARG A 78 17.95 0.40 0.79
CA ARG A 78 18.29 -0.54 1.84
C ARG A 78 17.15 -1.50 2.23
N THR A 79 15.89 -1.19 1.94
CA THR A 79 14.75 -2.03 2.35
C THR A 79 13.74 -2.23 1.21
N THR A 80 13.24 -3.46 1.07
CA THR A 80 12.11 -3.82 0.22
C THR A 80 10.87 -3.94 1.10
N LYS A 81 9.79 -3.30 0.66
CA LYS A 81 8.49 -3.39 1.34
C LYS A 81 7.57 -4.30 0.54
N SER A 82 7.06 -5.35 1.17
CA SER A 82 5.99 -6.20 0.64
C SER A 82 4.71 -5.99 1.44
N TYR A 83 3.59 -6.43 0.87
CA TYR A 83 2.28 -6.28 1.47
C TYR A 83 1.60 -7.64 1.61
N GLU A 84 0.98 -7.85 2.77
CA GLU A 84 0.13 -9.01 3.04
C GLU A 84 -1.17 -8.54 3.71
N GLN A 85 -2.29 -9.15 3.33
CA GLN A 85 -3.58 -8.94 3.98
C GLN A 85 -4.21 -10.27 4.38
N CYS A 86 -4.64 -10.33 5.64
CA CYS A 86 -5.38 -11.44 6.20
C CYS A 86 -6.73 -10.92 6.72
N GLY A 87 -7.79 -11.14 5.94
CA GLY A 87 -9.13 -10.66 6.26
C GLY A 87 -9.20 -9.13 6.36
N ASN A 88 -9.48 -8.62 7.56
CA ASN A 88 -9.60 -7.18 7.84
C ASN A 88 -8.28 -6.54 8.30
N TYR A 89 -7.22 -7.33 8.50
CA TYR A 89 -5.90 -6.84 8.91
C TYR A 89 -4.98 -6.79 7.69
N GLY A 90 -4.29 -5.66 7.50
CA GLY A 90 -3.27 -5.49 6.47
C GLY A 90 -1.94 -5.09 7.09
N PHE A 91 -0.86 -5.65 6.56
CA PHE A 91 0.50 -5.45 7.04
C PHE A 91 1.38 -4.94 5.91
N VAL A 92 2.25 -3.99 6.24
CA VAL A 92 3.42 -3.66 5.41
C VAL A 92 4.61 -4.37 6.05
N ILE A 93 5.20 -5.32 5.32
CA ILE A 93 6.38 -6.04 5.76
C ILE A 93 7.58 -5.32 5.15
N GLU A 94 8.48 -4.83 5.99
CA GLU A 94 9.72 -4.20 5.55
C GLU A 94 10.89 -5.15 5.80
N CYS A 95 11.51 -5.62 4.72
CA CYS A 95 12.70 -6.47 4.75
C CYS A 95 13.92 -5.67 4.34
N LEU A 96 15.08 -5.92 4.96
CA LEU A 96 16.34 -5.39 4.47
C LEU A 96 16.66 -6.01 3.10
N VAL A 97 16.94 -5.15 2.11
CA VAL A 97 17.63 -5.57 0.90
C VAL A 97 19.05 -5.87 1.35
N ASN A 98 19.38 -7.14 1.57
CA ASN A 98 20.75 -7.53 1.84
C ASN A 98 21.59 -7.06 0.64
N PRO A 99 22.48 -6.05 0.79
CA PRO A 99 23.27 -5.55 -0.33
C PRO A 99 24.23 -6.61 -0.87
N ASN A 100 24.45 -7.68 -0.11
CA ASN A 100 25.58 -8.56 -0.27
C ASN A 100 25.20 -10.03 -0.02
N LYS A 101 24.44 -10.61 -0.95
CA LYS A 101 24.38 -12.09 -1.04
C LYS A 101 25.77 -12.67 -1.32
N GLU A 102 26.63 -11.95 -2.03
CA GLU A 102 27.99 -12.39 -2.37
C GLU A 102 28.96 -12.26 -1.18
N GLU A 103 28.91 -11.16 -0.43
CA GLU A 103 29.82 -10.93 0.72
C GLU A 103 29.47 -11.85 1.91
N ILE A 104 28.17 -12.14 2.16
CA ILE A 104 27.75 -13.12 3.17
C ILE A 104 28.15 -14.55 2.77
N MET A 105 28.12 -14.87 1.47
CA MET A 105 28.63 -16.17 0.98
C MET A 105 30.15 -16.22 1.12
N PHE A 106 30.86 -15.14 0.77
CA PHE A 106 32.31 -15.05 0.92
C PHE A 106 32.74 -15.22 2.38
N GLU A 107 32.15 -14.50 3.33
CA GLU A 107 32.44 -14.67 4.77
C GLU A 107 32.14 -16.09 5.28
N LYS A 108 31.04 -16.69 4.82
CA LYS A 108 30.66 -18.07 5.19
C LYS A 108 31.63 -19.14 4.64
N TYR A 109 32.26 -18.89 3.50
CA TYR A 109 33.26 -19.79 2.90
C TYR A 109 34.71 -19.46 3.26
N THR A 110 35.00 -18.26 3.78
CA THR A 110 36.35 -17.84 4.20
C THR A 110 36.60 -18.03 5.70
N GLN A 111 35.57 -18.10 6.54
CA GLN A 111 35.73 -18.42 7.98
C GLN A 111 36.26 -19.85 8.26
N ASN A 112 36.35 -20.72 7.25
CA ASN A 112 36.87 -22.09 7.38
C ASN A 112 38.20 -22.32 6.68
N THR A 113 38.86 -21.28 6.17
CA THR A 113 40.22 -21.41 5.63
C THR A 113 41.22 -20.83 6.61
N ASP A 114 41.35 -21.47 7.77
CA ASP A 114 42.57 -21.38 8.58
C ASP A 114 43.70 -22.05 7.77
N TYR A 115 44.32 -21.27 6.90
CA TYR A 115 45.61 -21.61 6.32
C TYR A 115 46.64 -21.44 7.45
N HIS A 116 46.93 -22.52 8.16
CA HIS A 116 48.12 -22.63 8.97
C HIS A 116 49.30 -22.93 8.04
N GLU A 117 50.15 -21.92 7.78
CA GLU A 117 51.57 -22.16 7.45
C GLU A 117 52.37 -22.43 8.72
#